data_AF-A0A3D2J9J6-F1
#
_entry.id   AF-A0A3D2J9J6-F1
#
_cell.length_a   1.000
_cell.length_b   1.000
_cell.length_c   1.000
_cell.angle_alpha   90.00
_cell.angle_beta   90.00
_cell.angle_gamma   90.00
#
_symmetry.space_group_name_H-M   'P 1'
#
loop_
_entity.id
_entity.type
_entity.pdbx_description
1 polymer ?
#
loop_
_entity_poly.entity_id
_entity_poly.type
_entity_poly.pdbx_seq_one_letter_code
_entity_poly.pdbx_strand_id
1 'polypeptide(L)'
;VPNNITSEMGLALLDVADVIRPHPEVIAYLQQVQDENFLDKLMKLNSGQEIRDALSAFLNTYGMRCIGEIDITRTRWSENPTILVPMILSNIKNFEPGAGKQEFEQGRQEALEKEQELLDRLKQLPDGTQKAEETKRRISLMRNYIGYREYPKYGIMSRYFVYKQALMKEVEHLVQANVLHEKEDSYYLTFQELREVVRTHTLDYSLINKRKEEYSFYEKLTPPRVITSDGEIIVGKYKREHLSSKAIAGLAVSSGVIEGRARVIFNLEDADLEDGDILVTSFTDPGWTPLFVSIKGLVTEVGGLMTHGAVIAREYGLPAVIGVENATRLIKDGQRIRVNGTEGHVEIL
;
A
#
# COMPACT_ATOMS: atom_id res chain seq x y z
N VAL A 1 8.88 -6.75 11.67
CA VAL A 1 9.12 -8.21 11.50
C VAL A 1 10.32 -8.39 10.56
N PRO A 2 11.32 -9.23 10.87
CA PRO A 2 12.45 -9.46 9.97
C PRO A 2 12.02 -10.23 8.70
N ASN A 3 12.72 -10.03 7.58
CA ASN A 3 12.49 -10.72 6.31
C ASN A 3 11.08 -10.49 5.72
N ASN A 4 10.39 -9.43 6.13
CA ASN A 4 9.14 -9.01 5.52
C ASN A 4 9.45 -7.96 4.45
N ILE A 5 9.43 -8.39 3.19
CA ILE A 5 9.78 -7.56 2.02
C ILE A 5 8.93 -6.29 1.87
N THR A 6 7.74 -6.25 2.47
CA THR A 6 6.86 -5.07 2.43
C THR A 6 7.12 -4.11 3.58
N SER A 7 7.34 -4.62 4.80
CA SER A 7 7.74 -3.77 5.93
C SER A 7 9.13 -3.17 5.68
N GLU A 8 10.06 -3.94 5.11
CA GLU A 8 11.39 -3.47 4.69
C GLU A 8 11.30 -2.37 3.62
N MET A 9 10.32 -2.42 2.73
CA MET A 9 10.10 -1.39 1.72
C MET A 9 9.70 -0.04 2.34
N GLY A 10 8.81 -0.04 3.33
CA GLY A 10 8.45 1.19 4.04
C GLY A 10 9.66 1.82 4.75
N LEU A 11 10.45 1.00 5.44
CA LEU A 11 11.67 1.44 6.12
C LEU A 11 12.75 1.92 5.14
N ALA A 12 12.92 1.24 4.00
CA ALA A 12 13.87 1.66 2.97
C ALA A 12 13.52 3.03 2.35
N LEU A 13 12.23 3.40 2.29
CA LEU A 13 11.85 4.73 1.83
C LEU A 13 12.18 5.83 2.87
N LEU A 14 12.22 5.50 4.17
CA LEU A 14 12.76 6.41 5.19
C LEU A 14 14.27 6.59 5.04
N ASP A 15 15.01 5.53 4.71
CA ASP A 15 16.45 5.65 4.45
C ASP A 15 16.72 6.57 3.22
N VAL A 16 15.88 6.51 2.19
CA VAL A 16 15.94 7.45 1.05
C VAL A 16 15.67 8.88 1.50
N ALA A 17 14.65 9.10 2.35
CA ALA A 17 14.38 10.41 2.93
C ALA A 17 15.56 10.93 3.76
N ASP A 18 16.26 10.04 4.48
CA ASP A 18 17.44 10.38 5.27
C ASP A 18 18.61 10.87 4.42
N VAL A 19 18.83 10.29 3.23
CA VAL A 19 19.85 10.75 2.28
C VAL A 19 19.50 12.13 1.72
N ILE A 20 18.22 12.44 1.51
CA ILE A 20 17.78 13.72 0.92
C ILE A 20 17.76 14.85 1.96
N ARG A 21 17.44 14.56 3.23
CA ARG A 21 17.21 15.56 4.29
C ARG A 21 18.32 16.62 4.44
N PRO A 22 19.62 16.31 4.30
CA PRO A 22 20.70 17.30 4.39
C PRO A 22 20.77 18.28 3.21
N HIS A 23 19.96 18.13 2.17
CA HIS A 23 20.06 18.87 0.90
C HIS A 23 18.79 19.72 0.61
N PRO A 24 18.66 20.93 1.19
CA PRO A 24 17.51 21.81 1.00
C PRO A 24 17.22 22.16 -0.47
N GLU A 25 18.26 22.31 -1.29
CA GLU A 25 18.12 22.58 -2.73
C GLU A 25 17.40 21.44 -3.48
N VAL A 26 17.63 20.20 -3.07
CA VAL A 26 16.98 19.03 -3.65
C VAL A 26 15.54 18.91 -3.14
N ILE A 27 15.29 19.20 -1.86
CA ILE A 27 13.94 19.23 -1.29
C ILE A 27 13.08 20.27 -2.04
N ALA A 28 13.61 21.49 -2.22
CA ALA A 28 12.92 22.56 -2.95
C ALA A 28 12.65 22.17 -4.41
N TYR A 29 13.59 21.46 -5.04
CA TYR A 29 13.40 20.91 -6.39
C TYR A 29 12.27 19.87 -6.42
N LEU A 30 12.30 18.88 -5.51
CA LEU A 30 11.29 17.82 -5.42
C LEU A 30 9.88 18.35 -5.18
N GLN A 31 9.72 19.43 -4.41
CA GLN A 31 8.43 20.11 -4.21
C GLN A 31 7.82 20.70 -5.50
N GLN A 32 8.62 20.90 -6.54
CA GLN A 32 8.20 21.49 -7.81
C GLN A 32 8.13 20.45 -8.94
N VAL A 33 8.47 19.18 -8.66
CA VAL A 33 8.49 18.13 -9.69
C VAL A 33 7.08 17.82 -10.15
N GLN A 34 6.87 17.95 -11.46
CA GLN A 34 5.68 17.47 -12.18
C GLN A 34 6.04 16.58 -13.37
N ASP A 35 7.34 16.36 -13.61
CA ASP A 35 7.87 15.65 -14.78
C ASP A 35 8.38 14.26 -14.37
N GLU A 36 8.09 13.26 -15.19
CA GLU A 36 8.49 11.86 -15.00
C GLU A 36 10.03 11.69 -15.06
N ASN A 37 10.74 12.61 -15.75
CA ASN A 37 12.19 12.57 -15.92
C ASN A 37 12.96 13.36 -14.85
N PHE A 38 12.39 13.57 -13.66
CA PHE A 38 13.01 14.42 -12.65
C PHE A 38 14.38 13.92 -12.17
N LEU A 39 14.63 12.60 -12.25
CA LEU A 39 15.90 11.98 -11.86
C LEU A 39 17.09 12.43 -12.72
N ASP A 40 16.87 12.77 -14.00
CA ASP A 40 17.93 13.26 -14.88
C ASP A 40 18.26 14.73 -14.64
N LYS A 41 17.28 15.51 -14.22
CA LYS A 41 17.47 16.91 -13.81
C LYS A 41 18.11 17.00 -12.42
N LEU A 42 17.82 16.04 -11.53
CA LEU A 42 18.40 15.94 -10.20
C LEU A 42 19.94 15.84 -10.24
N MET A 43 20.49 15.21 -11.29
CA MET A 43 21.94 15.15 -11.56
C MET A 43 22.64 16.52 -11.71
N LYS A 44 21.88 17.58 -11.97
CA LYS A 44 22.42 18.94 -12.14
C LYS A 44 22.58 19.70 -10.81
N LEU A 45 22.07 19.15 -9.71
CA LEU A 45 22.15 19.72 -8.36
C LEU A 45 23.37 19.16 -7.61
N ASN A 46 23.83 19.86 -6.56
CA ASN A 46 24.89 19.32 -5.72
C ASN A 46 24.34 18.10 -4.96
N SER A 47 25.16 17.06 -4.79
CA SER A 47 24.75 15.76 -4.24
C SER A 47 23.63 15.04 -5.02
N GLY A 48 23.31 15.50 -6.23
CA GLY A 48 22.32 14.85 -7.10
C GLY A 48 22.66 13.38 -7.42
N GLN A 49 23.93 13.06 -7.62
CA GLN A 49 24.36 11.68 -7.89
C GLN A 49 24.06 10.74 -6.71
N GLU A 50 24.41 11.14 -5.48
CA GLU A 50 24.18 10.33 -4.27
C GLU A 50 22.68 10.06 -4.06
N ILE A 51 21.84 11.07 -4.23
CA ILE A 51 20.39 10.96 -4.09
C ILE A 51 19.79 10.11 -5.23
N ARG A 52 20.28 10.27 -6.46
CA ARG A 52 19.89 9.42 -7.58
C ARG A 52 20.25 7.96 -7.31
N ASP A 53 21.41 7.69 -6.72
CA ASP A 53 21.87 6.33 -6.41
C ASP A 53 20.99 5.70 -5.32
N ALA A 54 20.62 6.47 -4.29
CA ALA A 54 19.69 6.02 -3.25
C ALA A 54 18.29 5.70 -3.83
N LEU A 55 17.74 6.60 -4.66
CA LEU A 55 16.45 6.39 -5.34
C LEU A 55 16.51 5.20 -6.30
N SER A 56 17.60 5.07 -7.07
CA SER A 56 17.80 3.96 -8.00
C SER A 56 17.90 2.63 -7.26
N ALA A 57 18.58 2.57 -6.12
CA ALA A 57 18.66 1.37 -5.29
C ALA A 57 17.27 0.95 -4.77
N PHE A 58 16.46 1.91 -4.33
CA PHE A 58 15.07 1.66 -3.94
C PHE A 58 14.25 1.13 -5.12
N LEU A 59 14.29 1.79 -6.28
CA LEU A 59 13.53 1.41 -7.47
C LEU A 59 13.97 0.06 -8.05
N ASN A 60 15.26 -0.29 -7.97
CA ASN A 60 15.75 -1.59 -8.40
C ASN A 60 15.17 -2.75 -7.58
N THR A 61 14.86 -2.49 -6.31
CA THR A 61 14.32 -3.51 -5.39
C THR A 61 12.79 -3.50 -5.36
N TYR A 62 12.18 -2.32 -5.36
CA TYR A 62 10.75 -2.15 -5.09
C TYR A 62 9.98 -1.48 -6.23
N GLY A 63 10.67 -0.93 -7.24
CA GLY A 63 10.06 -0.09 -8.26
C GLY A 63 9.12 -0.82 -9.23
N MET A 64 9.14 -2.15 -9.27
CA MET A 64 8.15 -2.97 -9.97
C MET A 64 6.76 -2.96 -9.31
N ARG A 65 6.64 -2.45 -8.08
CA ARG A 65 5.37 -2.31 -7.37
C ARG A 65 4.66 -1.00 -7.74
N CYS A 66 3.38 -0.94 -7.38
CA CYS A 66 2.52 0.24 -7.44
C CYS A 66 1.23 -0.05 -6.64
N ILE A 67 0.34 0.94 -6.51
CA ILE A 67 -1.04 0.66 -6.07
C ILE A 67 -1.76 -0.13 -7.17
N GLY A 68 -2.50 -1.15 -6.76
CA GLY A 68 -3.29 -1.99 -7.67
C GLY A 68 -2.40 -2.96 -8.46
N GLU A 69 -1.25 -3.34 -7.91
CA GLU A 69 -0.16 -4.01 -8.64
C GLU A 69 -0.55 -5.31 -9.37
N ILE A 70 -1.64 -5.98 -8.94
CA ILE A 70 -2.18 -7.19 -9.57
C ILE A 70 -2.60 -6.92 -11.02
N ASP A 71 -3.11 -5.73 -11.30
CA ASP A 71 -3.37 -5.30 -12.67
C ASP A 71 -2.05 -4.97 -13.35
N ILE A 72 -1.68 -5.78 -14.35
CA ILE A 72 -0.42 -5.64 -15.08
C ILE A 72 -0.31 -4.29 -15.79
N THR A 73 -1.43 -3.67 -16.16
CA THR A 73 -1.48 -2.43 -16.94
C THR A 73 -1.11 -1.19 -16.11
N ARG A 74 -1.24 -1.25 -14.78
CA ARG A 74 -0.92 -0.14 -13.87
C ARG A 74 0.53 0.31 -14.00
N THR A 75 0.73 1.63 -13.95
CA THR A 75 2.04 2.30 -13.95
C THR A 75 2.84 1.91 -12.70
N ARG A 76 4.04 1.37 -12.91
CA ARG A 76 4.96 0.98 -11.84
C ARG A 76 5.79 2.17 -11.39
N TRP A 77 6.29 2.15 -10.16
CA TRP A 77 7.15 3.24 -9.68
C TRP A 77 8.45 3.38 -10.48
N SER A 78 8.98 2.31 -11.05
CA SER A 78 10.11 2.38 -11.99
C SER A 78 9.74 3.02 -13.33
N GLU A 79 8.46 3.01 -13.72
CA GLU A 79 7.97 3.65 -14.95
C GLU A 79 7.71 5.14 -14.71
N ASN A 80 7.10 5.49 -13.56
CA ASN A 80 6.93 6.87 -13.14
C ASN A 80 7.32 7.03 -11.65
N PRO A 81 8.58 7.41 -11.38
CA PRO A 81 9.06 7.58 -10.00
C PRO A 81 8.46 8.81 -9.28
N THR A 82 7.84 9.75 -10.00
CA THR A 82 7.25 10.96 -9.41
C THR A 82 6.13 10.62 -8.41
N ILE A 83 5.47 9.47 -8.59
CA ILE A 83 4.46 8.93 -7.68
C ILE A 83 4.98 8.78 -6.24
N LEU A 84 6.29 8.58 -6.05
CA LEU A 84 6.91 8.42 -4.73
C LEU A 84 7.26 9.76 -4.06
N VAL A 85 7.32 10.86 -4.82
CA VAL A 85 7.82 12.16 -4.33
C VAL A 85 7.01 12.70 -3.15
N PRO A 86 5.67 12.71 -3.17
CA PRO A 86 4.88 13.18 -2.02
C PRO A 86 5.20 12.40 -0.74
N MET A 87 5.40 11.09 -0.84
CA MET A 87 5.75 10.24 0.31
C MET A 87 7.14 10.54 0.85
N ILE A 88 8.12 10.74 -0.03
CA ILE A 88 9.48 11.11 0.37
C ILE A 88 9.46 12.46 1.10
N LEU A 89 8.75 13.45 0.57
CA LEU A 89 8.61 14.77 1.18
C LEU A 89 7.89 14.70 2.54
N SER A 90 6.82 13.91 2.65
CA SER A 90 6.13 13.62 3.92
C SER A 90 7.09 13.01 4.94
N ASN A 91 7.89 12.01 4.52
CA ASN A 91 8.85 11.37 5.40
C ASN A 91 9.94 12.34 5.90
N ILE A 92 10.42 13.23 5.03
CA ILE A 92 11.38 14.27 5.41
C ILE A 92 10.77 15.25 6.43
N LYS A 93 9.48 15.63 6.25
CA LYS A 93 8.76 16.58 7.11
C LYS A 93 8.46 15.99 8.50
N ASN A 94 8.04 14.73 8.54
CA ASN A 94 7.41 14.14 9.72
C ASN A 94 8.34 13.24 10.55
N PHE A 95 9.53 12.87 10.05
CA PHE A 95 10.45 11.96 10.73
C PHE A 95 11.87 12.52 10.87
N GLU A 96 12.47 12.21 12.01
CA GLU A 96 13.88 12.47 12.29
C GLU A 96 14.82 11.49 11.57
N PRO A 97 16.10 11.86 11.34
CA PRO A 97 17.10 10.96 10.81
C PRO A 97 17.21 9.65 11.59
N GLY A 98 17.19 8.52 10.89
CA GLY A 98 17.30 7.19 11.48
C GLY A 98 16.01 6.67 12.11
N ALA A 99 14.86 7.33 11.93
CA ALA A 99 13.58 6.91 12.47
C ALA A 99 13.24 5.44 12.13
N GLY A 100 13.48 5.01 10.88
CA GLY A 100 13.19 3.63 10.48
C GLY A 100 13.95 2.57 11.30
N LYS A 101 15.22 2.83 11.65
CA LYS A 101 16.02 1.95 12.51
C LYS A 101 15.53 1.97 13.96
N GLN A 102 15.18 3.15 14.45
CA GLN A 102 14.67 3.33 15.82
C GLN A 102 13.33 2.62 16.01
N GLU A 103 12.37 2.81 15.10
CA GLU A 103 11.07 2.14 15.14
C GLU A 103 11.20 0.61 15.05
N PHE A 104 12.07 0.12 14.17
CA PHE A 104 12.31 -1.32 14.05
C PHE A 104 12.89 -1.91 15.35
N GLU A 105 13.86 -1.22 15.95
CA GLU A 105 14.49 -1.67 17.20
C GLU A 105 13.51 -1.59 18.38
N GLN A 106 12.71 -0.52 18.46
CA GLN A 106 11.65 -0.38 19.46
C GLN A 106 10.65 -1.54 19.37
N GLY A 107 10.10 -1.81 18.18
CA GLY A 107 9.18 -2.92 17.97
C GLY A 107 9.81 -4.28 18.28
N ARG A 108 11.11 -4.44 18.07
CA ARG A 108 11.85 -5.64 18.48
C ARG A 108 11.89 -5.79 19.99
N GLN A 109 12.23 -4.72 20.71
CA GLN A 109 12.35 -4.71 22.16
C GLN A 109 10.99 -4.98 22.84
N GLU A 110 9.94 -4.28 22.44
CA GLU A 110 8.58 -4.49 22.95
C GLU A 110 8.12 -5.94 22.77
N ALA A 111 8.41 -6.53 21.60
CA ALA A 111 8.06 -7.91 21.31
C ALA A 111 8.89 -8.92 22.11
N LEU A 112 10.13 -8.60 22.51
CA LEU A 112 10.95 -9.45 23.38
C LEU A 112 10.47 -9.37 24.84
N GLU A 113 10.13 -8.18 25.31
CA GLU A 113 9.55 -7.97 26.63
C GLU A 113 8.22 -8.71 26.76
N LYS A 114 7.36 -8.63 25.74
CA LYS A 114 6.07 -9.32 25.74
C LYS A 114 6.21 -10.84 25.68
N GLU A 115 7.20 -11.34 24.93
CA GLU A 115 7.55 -12.76 24.95
C GLU A 115 7.94 -13.19 26.37
N GLN A 116 8.83 -12.46 27.02
CA GLN A 116 9.29 -12.78 28.37
C GLN A 116 8.13 -12.75 29.40
N GLU A 117 7.30 -11.71 29.37
CA GLU A 117 6.11 -11.61 30.23
C GLU A 117 5.18 -12.82 30.07
N LEU A 118 4.89 -13.20 28.82
CA LEU A 118 4.02 -14.34 28.53
C LEU A 118 4.62 -15.65 29.05
N LEU A 119 5.91 -15.87 28.81
CA LEU A 119 6.60 -17.06 29.26
C LEU A 119 6.62 -17.16 30.80
N ASP A 120 6.84 -16.05 31.50
CA ASP A 120 6.85 -16.04 32.96
C ASP A 120 5.47 -16.28 33.56
N ARG A 121 4.41 -15.76 32.93
CA ARG A 121 3.02 -16.07 33.31
C ARG A 121 2.67 -17.55 33.07
N LEU A 122 3.15 -18.14 31.98
CA LEU A 122 2.92 -19.56 31.69
C LEU A 122 3.60 -20.49 32.70
N LYS A 123 4.80 -20.13 33.18
CA LYS A 123 5.51 -20.91 34.21
C LYS A 123 4.75 -21.00 35.55
N GLN A 124 3.83 -20.08 35.84
CA GLN A 124 2.99 -20.09 37.04
C GLN A 124 1.81 -21.09 36.96
N LEU A 125 1.56 -21.69 35.80
CA LEU A 125 0.46 -22.64 35.61
C LEU A 125 0.92 -24.10 35.86
N PRO A 126 -0.02 -25.04 36.07
CA PRO A 126 0.29 -26.48 36.03
C PRO A 126 0.97 -26.85 34.70
N ASP A 127 2.03 -27.65 34.76
CA ASP A 127 2.92 -27.98 33.63
C ASP A 127 3.54 -26.74 32.94
N GLY A 128 3.71 -25.66 33.71
CA GLY A 128 4.08 -24.34 33.19
C GLY A 128 5.42 -24.29 32.46
N THR A 129 6.43 -25.04 32.92
CA THR A 129 7.74 -25.11 32.26
C THR A 129 7.63 -25.67 30.83
N GLN A 130 6.92 -26.79 30.66
CA GLN A 130 6.71 -27.40 29.34
C GLN A 130 5.90 -26.48 28.43
N LYS A 131 4.85 -25.84 28.96
CA LYS A 131 4.03 -24.86 28.22
C LYS A 131 4.84 -23.66 27.76
N ALA A 132 5.72 -23.14 28.62
CA ALA A 132 6.60 -22.02 28.29
C ALA A 132 7.61 -22.41 27.20
N GLU A 133 8.26 -23.57 27.30
CA GLU A 133 9.19 -24.07 26.28
C GLU A 133 8.52 -24.25 24.91
N GLU A 134 7.34 -24.89 24.87
CA GLU A 134 6.60 -25.06 23.63
C GLU A 134 6.15 -23.72 23.05
N THR A 135 5.66 -22.80 23.90
CA THR A 135 5.26 -21.46 23.47
C THR A 135 6.44 -20.68 22.88
N LYS A 136 7.61 -20.72 23.53
CA LYS A 136 8.83 -20.09 23.02
C LYS A 136 9.22 -20.65 21.64
N ARG A 137 9.14 -21.97 21.47
CA ARG A 137 9.37 -22.63 20.16
C ARG A 137 8.38 -22.14 19.10
N ARG A 138 7.09 -22.02 19.44
CA ARG A 138 6.06 -21.51 18.53
C ARG A 138 6.26 -20.05 18.15
N ILE A 139 6.64 -19.20 19.10
CA ILE A 139 6.97 -17.79 18.85
C ILE A 139 8.16 -17.69 17.89
N SER A 140 9.23 -18.46 18.15
CA SER A 140 10.41 -18.51 17.27
C SER A 140 10.05 -18.94 15.84
N LEU A 141 9.28 -20.04 15.69
CA LEU A 141 8.81 -20.49 14.38
C LEU A 141 7.98 -19.42 13.68
N MET A 142 7.02 -18.80 14.39
CA MET A 142 6.19 -17.75 13.81
C MET A 142 7.02 -16.55 13.34
N ARG A 143 7.91 -16.01 14.18
CA ARG A 143 8.76 -14.86 13.83
C ARG A 143 9.71 -15.13 12.67
N ASN A 144 10.20 -16.37 12.55
CA ASN A 144 11.11 -16.75 11.46
C ASN A 144 10.42 -16.86 10.10
N TYR A 145 9.16 -17.32 10.06
CA TYR A 145 8.46 -17.58 8.79
C TYR A 145 7.44 -16.52 8.39
N ILE A 146 6.90 -15.74 9.34
CA ILE A 146 5.79 -14.83 9.04
C ILE A 146 6.18 -13.74 8.05
N GLY A 147 7.43 -13.28 8.02
CA GLY A 147 7.91 -12.30 7.03
C GLY A 147 7.86 -12.83 5.59
N TYR A 148 8.07 -14.13 5.40
CA TYR A 148 8.04 -14.76 4.08
C TYR A 148 6.65 -14.75 3.42
N ARG A 149 5.57 -14.56 4.19
CA ARG A 149 4.20 -14.59 3.68
C ARG A 149 3.94 -13.61 2.52
N GLU A 150 4.63 -12.47 2.50
CA GLU A 150 4.47 -11.40 1.50
C GLU A 150 5.37 -11.64 0.27
N TYR A 151 6.34 -12.55 0.39
CA TYR A 151 7.35 -12.80 -0.63
C TYR A 151 6.79 -13.46 -1.92
N PRO A 152 5.86 -14.43 -1.87
CA PRO A 152 5.25 -14.96 -3.09
C PRO A 152 4.60 -13.89 -3.95
N LYS A 153 3.89 -12.93 -3.33
CA LYS A 153 3.27 -11.82 -4.07
C LYS A 153 4.33 -10.92 -4.70
N TYR A 154 5.37 -10.56 -3.95
CA TYR A 154 6.54 -9.83 -4.47
C TYR A 154 7.10 -10.50 -5.73
N GLY A 155 7.38 -11.81 -5.66
CA GLY A 155 7.95 -12.56 -6.78
C GLY A 155 7.04 -12.63 -8.01
N ILE A 156 5.72 -12.71 -7.83
CA ILE A 156 4.76 -12.63 -8.95
C ILE A 156 4.82 -11.23 -9.58
N MET A 157 4.82 -10.16 -8.78
CA MET A 157 4.84 -8.78 -9.29
C MET A 157 6.14 -8.47 -10.04
N SER A 158 7.30 -8.95 -9.56
CA SER A 158 8.56 -8.84 -10.29
C SER A 158 8.49 -9.49 -11.67
N ARG A 159 7.84 -10.65 -11.79
CA ARG A 159 7.64 -11.32 -13.09
C ARG A 159 6.66 -10.56 -13.97
N TYR A 160 5.56 -10.06 -13.41
CA TYR A 160 4.58 -9.25 -14.13
C TYR A 160 5.23 -8.03 -14.76
N PHE A 161 6.14 -7.36 -14.04
CA PHE A 161 6.83 -6.21 -14.59
C PHE A 161 7.77 -6.58 -15.74
N VAL A 162 8.50 -7.69 -15.64
CA VAL A 162 9.31 -8.21 -16.76
C VAL A 162 8.43 -8.52 -17.98
N TYR A 163 7.26 -9.14 -17.77
CA TYR A 163 6.31 -9.41 -18.84
C TYR A 163 5.77 -8.11 -19.45
N LYS A 164 5.40 -7.13 -18.61
CA LYS A 164 4.95 -5.81 -19.06
C LYS A 164 6.00 -5.15 -19.94
N GLN A 165 7.27 -5.10 -19.50
CA GLN A 165 8.36 -4.53 -20.28
C GLN A 165 8.54 -5.23 -21.63
N ALA A 166 8.44 -6.56 -21.68
CA ALA A 166 8.53 -7.30 -22.94
C ALA A 166 7.33 -7.02 -23.87
N LEU A 167 6.11 -7.04 -23.33
CA LEU A 167 4.89 -6.73 -24.08
C LEU A 167 4.88 -5.30 -24.62
N MET A 168 5.39 -4.35 -23.84
CA MET A 168 5.39 -2.94 -24.23
C MET A 168 6.36 -2.64 -25.38
N LYS A 169 7.42 -3.44 -25.54
CA LYS A 169 8.29 -3.37 -26.74
C LYS A 169 7.54 -3.79 -28.01
N GLU A 170 6.74 -4.85 -27.94
CA GLU A 170 5.91 -5.25 -29.09
C GLU A 170 4.82 -4.23 -29.39
N VAL A 171 4.21 -3.65 -28.36
CA VAL A 171 3.22 -2.58 -28.51
C VAL A 171 3.86 -1.32 -29.13
N GLU A 172 5.09 -0.98 -28.76
CA GLU A 172 5.84 0.10 -29.41
C GLU A 172 6.00 -0.14 -30.91
N HIS A 173 6.31 -1.36 -31.33
CA HIS A 173 6.36 -1.72 -32.76
C HIS A 173 4.99 -1.56 -33.44
N LEU A 174 3.91 -1.95 -32.78
CA LEU A 174 2.55 -1.80 -33.31
C LEU A 174 2.15 -0.32 -33.47
N VAL A 175 2.54 0.55 -32.52
CA VAL A 175 2.34 2.00 -32.65
C VAL A 175 3.16 2.57 -33.80
N GLN A 176 4.44 2.19 -33.93
CA GLN A 176 5.30 2.62 -35.04
C GLN A 176 4.76 2.16 -36.40
N ALA A 177 4.12 0.99 -36.45
CA ALA A 177 3.45 0.46 -37.64
C ALA A 177 2.07 1.08 -37.91
N ASN A 178 1.61 2.02 -37.07
CA ASN A 178 0.27 2.63 -37.10
C ASN A 178 -0.88 1.60 -36.97
N VAL A 179 -0.61 0.46 -36.31
CA VAL A 179 -1.63 -0.54 -35.95
C VAL A 179 -2.28 -0.20 -34.62
N LEU A 180 -1.54 0.42 -33.69
CA LEU A 180 -2.06 1.03 -32.44
C LEU A 180 -1.87 2.56 -32.52
N HIS A 181 -2.78 3.34 -31.91
CA HIS A 181 -2.67 4.81 -31.93
C HIS A 181 -1.81 5.26 -30.74
N GLU A 182 -2.09 4.67 -29.58
CA GLU A 182 -1.37 4.90 -28.33
C GLU A 182 -0.93 3.56 -27.72
N LYS A 183 0.05 3.57 -26.81
CA LYS A 183 0.52 2.32 -26.19
C LYS A 183 -0.56 1.72 -25.28
N GLU A 184 -1.29 2.59 -24.60
CA GLU A 184 -2.34 2.30 -23.62
C GLU A 184 -3.57 1.65 -24.27
N ASP A 185 -3.76 1.79 -25.58
CA ASP A 185 -4.79 1.07 -26.33
C ASP A 185 -4.64 -0.45 -26.17
N SER A 186 -3.41 -0.94 -26.01
CA SER A 186 -3.13 -2.37 -25.80
C SER A 186 -3.72 -2.91 -24.49
N TYR A 187 -4.01 -2.07 -23.50
CA TYR A 187 -4.59 -2.47 -22.22
C TYR A 187 -6.04 -2.93 -22.35
N TYR A 188 -6.70 -2.55 -23.45
CA TYR A 188 -8.05 -2.96 -23.79
C TYR A 188 -8.10 -4.20 -24.67
N LEU A 189 -6.98 -4.88 -24.87
CA LEU A 189 -6.89 -6.17 -25.56
C LEU A 189 -6.60 -7.27 -24.54
N THR A 190 -7.29 -8.40 -24.67
CA THR A 190 -6.87 -9.62 -23.96
C THR A 190 -5.52 -10.07 -24.49
N PHE A 191 -4.81 -10.89 -23.71
CA PHE A 191 -3.50 -11.40 -24.13
C PHE A 191 -3.54 -12.14 -25.48
N GLN A 192 -4.61 -12.90 -25.77
CA GLN A 192 -4.72 -13.63 -27.04
C GLN A 192 -5.00 -12.68 -28.22
N GLU A 193 -5.82 -11.66 -28.02
CA GLU A 193 -6.08 -10.64 -29.04
C GLU A 193 -4.81 -9.84 -29.35
N LEU A 194 -4.08 -9.38 -28.32
CA LEU A 194 -2.81 -8.69 -28.52
C LEU A 194 -1.81 -9.56 -29.29
N ARG A 195 -1.70 -10.84 -28.92
CA ARG A 195 -0.82 -11.79 -29.61
C ARG A 195 -1.20 -11.95 -31.09
N GLU A 196 -2.48 -11.97 -31.41
CA GLU A 196 -2.97 -12.06 -32.78
C GLU A 196 -2.72 -10.76 -33.57
N VAL A 197 -2.89 -9.60 -32.94
CA VAL A 197 -2.57 -8.29 -33.54
C VAL A 197 -1.08 -8.21 -33.85
N VAL A 198 -0.20 -8.64 -32.94
CA VAL A 198 1.25 -8.73 -33.20
C VAL A 198 1.56 -9.64 -34.39
N ARG A 199 0.86 -10.77 -34.51
CA ARG A 199 1.07 -11.73 -35.61
C ARG A 199 0.58 -11.21 -36.97
N THR A 200 -0.57 -10.55 -36.99
CA THR A 200 -1.29 -10.21 -38.23
C THR A 200 -1.13 -8.76 -38.66
N HIS A 201 -0.77 -7.87 -37.73
CA HIS A 201 -0.81 -6.42 -37.90
C HIS A 201 -2.20 -5.91 -38.30
N THR A 202 -3.25 -6.64 -37.92
CA THR A 202 -4.65 -6.26 -38.16
C THR A 202 -5.37 -6.08 -36.83
N LEU A 203 -6.10 -4.98 -36.70
CA LEU A 203 -6.84 -4.62 -35.50
C LEU A 203 -8.15 -3.92 -35.88
N ASP A 204 -9.26 -4.39 -35.31
CA ASP A 204 -10.52 -3.67 -35.31
C ASP A 204 -10.56 -2.71 -34.11
N TYR A 205 -10.35 -1.42 -34.37
CA TYR A 205 -10.36 -0.39 -33.34
C TYR A 205 -11.72 -0.16 -32.69
N SER A 206 -12.82 -0.57 -33.33
CA SER A 206 -14.15 -0.45 -32.72
C SER A 206 -14.25 -1.26 -31.42
N LEU A 207 -13.49 -2.37 -31.33
CA LEU A 207 -13.38 -3.18 -30.11
C LEU A 207 -12.74 -2.41 -28.95
N ILE A 208 -11.65 -1.69 -29.22
CA ILE A 208 -10.93 -0.89 -28.21
C ILE A 208 -11.83 0.24 -27.70
N ASN A 209 -12.46 0.98 -28.62
CA ASN A 209 -13.36 2.08 -28.24
C ASN A 209 -14.52 1.58 -27.38
N LYS A 210 -15.14 0.47 -27.77
CA LYS A 210 -16.20 -0.16 -26.97
C LYS A 210 -15.72 -0.53 -25.57
N ARG A 211 -14.53 -1.13 -25.44
CA ARG A 211 -13.97 -1.50 -24.12
C ARG A 211 -13.57 -0.29 -23.28
N LYS A 212 -13.09 0.80 -23.89
CA LYS A 212 -12.87 2.08 -23.18
C LYS A 212 -14.18 2.61 -22.59
N GLU A 213 -15.27 2.57 -23.35
CA GLU A 213 -16.60 2.98 -22.88
C GLU A 213 -17.11 2.08 -21.75
N GLU A 214 -17.00 0.76 -21.90
CA GLU A 214 -17.36 -0.22 -20.86
C GLU A 214 -16.55 -0.01 -19.57
N TYR A 215 -15.24 0.21 -19.66
CA TYR A 215 -14.40 0.47 -18.50
C TYR A 215 -14.75 1.77 -17.78
N SER A 216 -15.06 2.84 -18.51
CA SER A 216 -15.54 4.09 -17.89
C SER A 216 -16.86 3.89 -17.11
N PHE A 217 -17.68 2.93 -17.51
CA PHE A 217 -18.83 2.50 -16.71
C PHE A 217 -18.41 1.66 -15.51
N TYR A 218 -17.49 0.69 -15.68
CA TYR A 218 -17.01 -0.17 -14.60
C TYR A 218 -16.32 0.58 -13.47
N GLU A 219 -15.59 1.67 -13.76
CA GLU A 219 -14.95 2.52 -12.76
C GLU A 219 -15.95 3.14 -11.76
N LYS A 220 -17.22 3.28 -12.15
CA LYS A 220 -18.30 3.80 -11.30
C LYS A 220 -18.92 2.73 -10.41
N LEU A 221 -18.62 1.47 -10.67
CA LEU A 221 -19.14 0.33 -9.92
C LEU A 221 -18.22 -0.02 -8.76
N THR A 222 -18.80 -0.50 -7.67
CA THR A 222 -18.05 -1.07 -6.56
C THR A 222 -18.28 -2.59 -6.57
N PRO A 223 -17.24 -3.40 -6.75
CA PRO A 223 -17.41 -4.85 -6.83
C PRO A 223 -17.96 -5.39 -5.48
N PRO A 224 -19.04 -6.19 -5.51
CA PRO A 224 -19.60 -6.78 -4.30
C PRO A 224 -18.69 -7.89 -3.76
N ARG A 225 -18.76 -8.15 -2.45
CA ARG A 225 -18.04 -9.28 -1.83
C ARG A 225 -18.60 -10.63 -2.26
N VAL A 226 -19.92 -10.69 -2.46
CA VAL A 226 -20.65 -11.87 -2.91
C VAL A 226 -21.65 -11.42 -3.95
N ILE A 227 -21.60 -12.05 -5.12
CA ILE A 227 -22.58 -11.94 -6.19
C ILE A 227 -23.04 -13.34 -6.55
N THR A 228 -24.35 -13.52 -6.68
CA THR A 228 -24.96 -14.79 -7.09
C THR A 228 -24.98 -14.89 -8.63
N SER A 229 -25.30 -16.08 -9.15
CA SER A 229 -25.35 -16.31 -10.60
C SER A 229 -26.42 -15.52 -11.35
N ASP A 230 -27.45 -15.04 -10.65
CA ASP A 230 -28.52 -14.18 -11.18
C ASP A 230 -28.25 -12.68 -10.98
N GLY A 231 -27.09 -12.32 -10.41
CA GLY A 231 -26.67 -10.93 -10.22
C GLY A 231 -27.15 -10.28 -8.91
N GLU A 232 -27.71 -11.06 -7.97
CA GLU A 232 -28.03 -10.57 -6.63
C GLU A 232 -26.73 -10.26 -5.86
N ILE A 233 -26.70 -9.07 -5.26
CA ILE A 233 -25.59 -8.62 -4.41
C ILE A 233 -25.97 -8.87 -2.95
N ILE A 234 -25.22 -9.75 -2.28
CA ILE A 234 -25.45 -10.07 -0.86
C ILE A 234 -24.59 -9.16 -0.01
N VAL A 235 -25.24 -8.25 0.74
CA VAL A 235 -24.58 -7.32 1.66
C VAL A 235 -24.74 -7.78 3.10
N GLY A 236 -23.61 -8.01 3.78
CA GLY A 236 -23.59 -8.28 5.22
C GLY A 236 -23.77 -7.01 6.04
N LYS A 237 -24.44 -7.08 7.20
CA LYS A 237 -24.59 -5.96 8.13
C LYS A 237 -23.86 -6.24 9.44
N TYR A 238 -23.09 -5.27 9.94
CA TYR A 238 -22.53 -5.34 11.28
C TYR A 238 -23.63 -5.19 12.34
N LYS A 239 -23.53 -5.96 13.43
CA LYS A 239 -24.40 -5.80 14.59
C LYS A 239 -24.05 -4.48 15.30
N ARG A 240 -25.05 -3.63 15.55
CA ARG A 240 -24.89 -2.27 16.12
C ARG A 240 -25.41 -2.13 17.55
N GLU A 241 -25.73 -3.23 18.23
CA GLU A 241 -26.49 -3.24 19.50
C GLU A 241 -25.83 -2.41 20.64
N HIS A 242 -24.53 -2.12 20.54
CA HIS A 242 -23.77 -1.35 21.53
C HIS A 242 -23.10 -0.08 20.96
N LEU A 243 -23.39 0.30 19.72
CA LEU A 243 -22.76 1.44 19.06
C LEU A 243 -23.64 2.69 19.11
N SER A 244 -23.01 3.85 19.25
CA SER A 244 -23.71 5.14 19.20
C SER A 244 -24.39 5.33 17.83
N SER A 245 -25.45 6.13 17.77
CA SER A 245 -26.15 6.41 16.49
C SER A 245 -25.28 7.14 15.47
N LYS A 246 -24.17 7.75 15.92
CA LYS A 246 -23.18 8.45 15.09
C LYS A 246 -22.00 7.56 14.69
N ALA A 247 -21.90 6.34 15.22
CA ALA A 247 -20.80 5.42 14.92
C ALA A 247 -21.02 4.70 13.58
N ILE A 248 -20.00 4.74 12.74
CA ILE A 248 -19.89 3.99 11.50
C ILE A 248 -19.21 2.67 11.85
N ALA A 249 -19.99 1.58 11.81
CA ALA A 249 -19.49 0.25 12.16
C ALA A 249 -18.55 -0.31 11.08
N GLY A 250 -17.54 -1.04 11.53
CA GLY A 250 -16.67 -1.85 10.69
C GLY A 250 -16.17 -3.07 11.43
N LEU A 251 -15.04 -3.60 11.00
CA LEU A 251 -14.34 -4.71 11.61
C LEU A 251 -13.16 -4.19 12.44
N ALA A 252 -13.14 -4.51 13.73
CA ALA A 252 -12.00 -4.29 14.62
C ALA A 252 -10.81 -5.14 14.18
N VAL A 253 -9.65 -4.52 13.96
CA VAL A 253 -8.48 -5.23 13.40
C VAL A 253 -7.20 -4.98 14.17
N SER A 254 -6.94 -3.73 14.51
CA SER A 254 -5.77 -3.34 15.30
C SER A 254 -6.25 -2.49 16.46
N SER A 255 -6.00 -2.97 17.68
CA SER A 255 -6.55 -2.40 18.91
C SER A 255 -6.01 -1.00 19.19
N GLY A 256 -6.82 -0.20 19.88
CA GLY A 256 -6.49 1.16 20.31
C GLY A 256 -7.57 2.16 19.91
N VAL A 257 -7.45 3.37 20.45
CA VAL A 257 -8.34 4.48 20.14
C VAL A 257 -7.48 5.68 19.77
N ILE A 258 -7.78 6.30 18.63
CA ILE A 258 -7.09 7.49 18.17
C ILE A 258 -8.09 8.51 17.64
N GLU A 259 -7.78 9.79 17.82
CA GLU A 259 -8.49 10.91 17.22
C GLU A 259 -7.53 11.68 16.35
N GLY A 260 -7.99 12.11 15.18
CA GLY A 260 -7.13 12.77 14.21
C GLY A 260 -7.92 13.34 13.05
N ARG A 261 -7.20 14.03 12.16
CA ARG A 261 -7.76 14.51 10.90
C ARG A 261 -7.84 13.34 9.92
N ALA A 262 -9.00 13.11 9.35
CA ALA A 262 -9.22 12.14 8.30
C ALA A 262 -8.58 12.63 7.00
N ARG A 263 -7.71 11.82 6.41
CA ARG A 263 -7.20 12.03 5.06
C ARG A 263 -7.80 10.99 4.13
N VAL A 264 -8.72 11.42 3.26
CA VAL A 264 -9.40 10.55 2.30
C VAL A 264 -8.57 10.50 1.01
N ILE A 265 -7.80 9.43 0.83
CA ILE A 265 -6.79 9.31 -0.23
C ILE A 265 -7.13 8.13 -1.14
N PHE A 266 -7.19 8.38 -2.45
CA PHE A 266 -7.41 7.35 -3.48
C PHE A 266 -6.11 6.95 -4.20
N ASN A 267 -5.17 7.89 -4.37
CA ASN A 267 -3.88 7.67 -5.04
C ASN A 267 -2.73 8.18 -4.17
N LEU A 268 -1.54 7.57 -4.29
CA LEU A 268 -0.32 8.00 -3.58
C LEU A 268 0.09 9.44 -3.91
N GLU A 269 -0.25 9.91 -5.11
CA GLU A 269 0.05 11.28 -5.58
C GLU A 269 -0.69 12.34 -4.76
N ASP A 270 -1.87 11.99 -4.23
CA ASP A 270 -2.70 12.86 -3.39
C ASP A 270 -2.29 12.78 -1.90
N ALA A 271 -1.25 12.00 -1.58
CA ALA A 271 -0.83 11.76 -0.21
C ALA A 271 0.01 12.92 0.34
N ASP A 272 -0.71 13.95 0.80
CA ASP A 272 -0.19 14.95 1.72
C ASP A 272 -0.57 14.52 3.14
N LEU A 273 0.38 14.07 3.94
CA LEU A 273 0.13 13.58 5.30
C LEU A 273 0.85 14.45 6.32
N GLU A 274 0.16 14.72 7.42
CA GLU A 274 0.71 15.37 8.60
C GLU A 274 0.68 14.43 9.80
N ASP A 275 1.53 14.72 10.78
CA ASP A 275 1.51 13.96 12.03
C ASP A 275 0.12 14.02 12.68
N GLY A 276 -0.37 12.87 13.13
CA GLY A 276 -1.73 12.72 13.68
C GLY A 276 -2.83 12.40 12.65
N ASP A 277 -2.52 12.34 11.35
CA ASP A 277 -3.51 12.01 10.33
C ASP A 277 -3.97 10.55 10.39
N ILE A 278 -5.24 10.33 10.05
CA ILE A 278 -5.88 9.02 9.94
C ILE A 278 -6.20 8.78 8.46
N LEU A 279 -5.60 7.73 7.89
CA LEU A 279 -5.85 7.36 6.49
C LEU A 279 -7.24 6.75 6.33
N VAL A 280 -8.01 7.29 5.41
CA VAL A 280 -9.29 6.75 4.96
C VAL A 280 -9.17 6.43 3.47
N THR A 281 -9.34 5.17 3.09
CA THR A 281 -9.25 4.76 1.67
C THR A 281 -10.17 3.57 1.35
N SER A 282 -10.34 3.24 0.08
CA SER A 282 -11.17 2.10 -0.32
C SER A 282 -10.51 0.76 -0.01
N PHE A 283 -9.23 0.60 -0.34
CA PHE A 283 -8.46 -0.61 -0.08
C PHE A 283 -6.98 -0.29 0.09
N THR A 284 -6.23 -1.23 0.66
CA THR A 284 -4.77 -1.13 0.79
C THR A 284 -4.13 -2.40 0.26
N ASP A 285 -3.05 -2.25 -0.49
CA ASP A 285 -2.15 -3.31 -0.91
C ASP A 285 -0.70 -2.96 -0.49
N PRO A 286 0.31 -3.80 -0.78
CA PRO A 286 1.70 -3.47 -0.47
C PRO A 286 2.20 -2.14 -1.01
N GLY A 287 1.64 -1.62 -2.12
CA GLY A 287 2.00 -0.30 -2.62
C GLY A 287 1.70 0.84 -1.64
N TRP A 288 0.77 0.63 -0.70
CA TRP A 288 0.42 1.61 0.33
C TRP A 288 1.33 1.60 1.54
N THR A 289 2.13 0.55 1.76
CA THR A 289 2.94 0.39 2.99
C THR A 289 3.80 1.61 3.33
N PRO A 290 4.44 2.33 2.38
CA PRO A 290 5.23 3.49 2.76
C PRO A 290 4.42 4.63 3.41
N LEU A 291 3.10 4.75 3.15
CA LEU A 291 2.22 5.70 3.86
C LEU A 291 1.92 5.29 5.30
N PHE A 292 2.01 4.00 5.63
CA PHE A 292 1.61 3.50 6.94
C PHE A 292 2.53 4.03 8.05
N VAL A 293 3.77 4.37 7.72
CA VAL A 293 4.69 5.00 8.67
C VAL A 293 4.15 6.38 9.07
N SER A 294 3.64 7.16 8.12
CA SER A 294 3.23 8.57 8.32
C SER A 294 1.87 8.76 9.03
N ILE A 295 1.08 7.71 9.25
CA ILE A 295 -0.30 7.82 9.75
C ILE A 295 -0.41 7.36 11.19
N LYS A 296 -1.46 7.77 11.92
CA LYS A 296 -1.76 7.33 13.29
C LYS A 296 -2.99 6.44 13.40
N GLY A 297 -3.73 6.24 12.31
CA GLY A 297 -4.86 5.33 12.26
C GLY A 297 -5.25 4.97 10.84
N LEU A 298 -6.00 3.88 10.68
CA LEU A 298 -6.42 3.36 9.38
C LEU A 298 -7.93 3.05 9.34
N VAL A 299 -8.59 3.52 8.29
CA VAL A 299 -9.95 3.17 7.93
C VAL A 299 -10.01 2.72 6.47
N THR A 300 -10.53 1.52 6.22
CA THR A 300 -10.73 1.05 4.83
C THR A 300 -12.14 0.53 4.56
N GLU A 301 -12.63 0.71 3.33
CA GLU A 301 -13.93 0.18 2.89
C GLU A 301 -13.91 -1.34 2.67
N VAL A 302 -12.78 -1.83 2.17
CA VAL A 302 -12.56 -3.24 1.86
C VAL A 302 -11.36 -3.75 2.64
N GLY A 303 -11.51 -4.94 3.24
CA GLY A 303 -10.46 -5.62 3.96
C GLY A 303 -11.00 -6.75 4.84
N GLY A 304 -10.09 -7.59 5.32
CA GLY A 304 -10.35 -8.65 6.30
C GLY A 304 -9.21 -8.75 7.32
N LEU A 305 -9.41 -9.49 8.41
CA LEU A 305 -8.49 -9.55 9.57
C LEU A 305 -7.03 -9.87 9.22
N MET A 306 -6.81 -10.58 8.12
CA MET A 306 -5.48 -11.03 7.67
C MET A 306 -5.01 -10.37 6.38
N THR A 307 -5.76 -9.39 5.86
CA THR A 307 -5.36 -8.61 4.70
C THR A 307 -4.11 -7.77 4.98
N HIS A 308 -3.47 -7.28 3.92
CA HIS A 308 -2.20 -6.56 4.04
C HIS A 308 -2.29 -5.38 5.01
N GLY A 309 -3.21 -4.43 4.79
CA GLY A 309 -3.38 -3.27 5.68
C GLY A 309 -3.70 -3.65 7.13
N ALA A 310 -4.46 -4.73 7.34
CA ALA A 310 -4.78 -5.24 8.68
C ALA A 310 -3.57 -5.77 9.46
N VAL A 311 -2.61 -6.35 8.75
CA VAL A 311 -1.40 -6.91 9.33
C VAL A 311 -0.41 -5.80 9.59
N ILE A 312 -0.19 -4.94 8.58
CA ILE A 312 0.73 -3.82 8.69
C ILE A 312 0.27 -2.84 9.77
N ALA A 313 -1.03 -2.54 9.89
CA ALA A 313 -1.55 -1.72 10.98
C ALA A 313 -1.21 -2.30 12.37
N ARG A 314 -1.26 -3.63 12.54
CA ARG A 314 -0.85 -4.28 13.80
C ARG A 314 0.66 -4.25 14.00
N GLU A 315 1.44 -4.42 12.94
CA GLU A 315 2.91 -4.35 12.99
C GLU A 315 3.41 -2.96 13.38
N TYR A 316 2.74 -1.89 12.92
CA TYR A 316 3.04 -0.50 13.28
C TYR A 316 2.26 0.01 14.50
N GLY A 317 1.44 -0.83 15.15
CA GLY A 317 0.65 -0.45 16.33
C GLY A 317 -0.44 0.61 16.05
N LEU A 318 -0.89 0.75 14.81
CA LEU A 318 -1.89 1.71 14.38
C LEU A 318 -3.30 1.20 14.70
N PRO A 319 -4.15 1.93 15.43
CA PRO A 319 -5.56 1.61 15.55
C PRO A 319 -6.24 1.56 14.18
N ALA A 320 -6.91 0.45 13.88
CA ALA A 320 -7.46 0.22 12.56
C ALA A 320 -8.85 -0.43 12.57
N VAL A 321 -9.73 0.12 11.74
CA VAL A 321 -11.07 -0.41 11.47
C VAL A 321 -11.23 -0.58 9.96
N ILE A 322 -11.49 -1.79 9.50
CA ILE A 322 -11.62 -2.07 8.06
C ILE A 322 -13.01 -2.57 7.72
N GLY A 323 -13.33 -2.65 6.44
CA GLY A 323 -14.65 -3.09 6.01
C GLY A 323 -15.73 -2.07 6.33
N VAL A 324 -15.37 -0.79 6.54
CA VAL A 324 -16.28 0.30 6.84
C VAL A 324 -16.98 0.73 5.55
N GLU A 325 -18.19 0.25 5.36
CA GLU A 325 -18.93 0.45 4.12
C GLU A 325 -19.12 1.95 3.80
N ASN A 326 -18.75 2.37 2.58
CA ASN A 326 -18.80 3.76 2.11
C ASN A 326 -17.98 4.77 2.94
N ALA A 327 -16.94 4.34 3.67
CA ALA A 327 -16.10 5.22 4.48
C ALA A 327 -15.62 6.47 3.74
N THR A 328 -15.16 6.32 2.48
CA THR A 328 -14.61 7.42 1.68
C THR A 328 -15.68 8.43 1.24
N ARG A 329 -16.96 8.05 1.30
CA ARG A 329 -18.09 8.93 0.98
C ARG A 329 -18.70 9.57 2.21
N LEU A 330 -18.76 8.82 3.32
CA LEU A 330 -19.34 9.23 4.58
C LEU A 330 -18.42 10.19 5.34
N ILE A 331 -17.13 9.90 5.37
CA ILE A 331 -16.10 10.73 6.00
C ILE A 331 -15.58 11.70 4.93
N LYS A 332 -15.56 13.01 5.23
CA LYS A 332 -14.98 14.02 4.33
C LYS A 332 -13.52 14.25 4.68
N ASP A 333 -12.71 14.50 3.66
CA ASP A 333 -11.31 14.87 3.84
C ASP A 333 -11.18 16.10 4.75
N GLY A 334 -10.20 16.06 5.65
CA GLY A 334 -9.97 17.10 6.66
C GLY A 334 -10.88 17.04 7.89
N GLN A 335 -11.91 16.19 7.93
CA GLN A 335 -12.78 16.05 9.11
C GLN A 335 -12.04 15.42 10.27
N ARG A 336 -12.36 15.84 11.50
CA ARG A 336 -11.85 15.18 12.70
C ARG A 336 -12.67 13.92 12.97
N ILE A 337 -12.00 12.79 13.11
CA ILE A 337 -12.64 11.50 13.39
C ILE A 337 -11.99 10.81 14.59
N ARG A 338 -12.76 9.96 15.25
CA ARG A 338 -12.27 8.98 16.24
C ARG A 338 -12.32 7.59 15.63
N VAL A 339 -11.22 6.87 15.67
CA VAL A 339 -11.16 5.45 15.26
C VAL A 339 -10.96 4.61 16.51
N ASN A 340 -11.91 3.72 16.78
CA ASN A 340 -11.80 2.72 17.83
C ASN A 340 -11.55 1.35 17.18
N GLY A 341 -10.27 1.00 17.07
CA GLY A 341 -9.84 -0.26 16.48
C GLY A 341 -10.04 -1.48 17.38
N THR A 342 -10.35 -1.27 18.67
CA THR A 342 -10.70 -2.34 19.62
C THR A 342 -12.16 -2.77 19.46
N GLU A 343 -13.08 -1.81 19.39
CA GLU A 343 -14.52 -2.06 19.28
C GLU A 343 -15.01 -2.10 17.83
N GLY A 344 -14.21 -1.64 16.87
CA GLY A 344 -14.49 -1.78 15.45
C GLY A 344 -15.47 -0.73 14.91
N HIS A 345 -15.28 0.53 15.27
CA HIS A 345 -16.11 1.61 14.76
C HIS A 345 -15.36 2.93 14.61
N VAL A 346 -15.95 3.84 13.81
CA VAL A 346 -15.44 5.19 13.56
C VAL A 346 -16.52 6.21 13.91
N GLU A 347 -16.17 7.32 14.54
CA GLU A 347 -17.08 8.42 14.85
C GLU A 347 -16.58 9.72 14.22
N ILE A 348 -17.50 10.53 13.68
CA ILE A 348 -17.20 11.90 13.21
C ILE A 348 -17.39 12.85 14.40
N LEU A 349 -16.38 13.67 14.67
CA LEU A 349 -16.31 14.54 15.86
C LEU A 349 -16.82 15.96 15.61
#